data_AF-A0A2T4MWC2-F1
#
_entry.id   AF-A0A2T4MWC2-F1
#
_cell.length_a   1.000
_cell.length_b   1.000
_cell.length_c   1.000
_cell.angle_alpha   90.00
_cell.angle_beta   90.00
_cell.angle_gamma   90.00
#
_symmetry.space_group_name_H-M   'P 1'
#
loop_
_entity.id
_entity.type
_entity.pdbx_description
1 polymer ?
#
loop_
_entity_poly.entity_id
_entity_poly.type
_entity_poly.pdbx_seq_one_letter_code
_entity_poly.pdbx_strand_id
1 'polypeptide(L)'
;MANKNRSERIMERLEKLRNSEKKILGNLSEPERAAFLFIHDEPEISAQQNAVNAIRNREKMGINVSGVKNKMLKMAKQMDERVKVKLERPILMIKKDLNMPHGKLCAQVSHAISLMILNLMTGDYEYRQISEVNQEKLESWLEKGCPVQCVMIDTAAFNERLAAEPKGFATVIEDHGRTVFNGQKTVTVAAMPYGFDVPTVTDGYIMAKEKPQTNDEKRQVFIVDTSSKNKLEDLISMTIIATTLCIMGHRVDYCGYDFSSTHMSEWLDGGFAKIFLSTKDIEKNKGSLIEKELSFIEIAPHKDPEKTKMLCLLPFSKEEVGNVTEGLRTL
;
A
#
# COMPACT_ATOMS: atom_id res chain seq x y z
N MET A 1 35.47 4.91 -34.37
CA MET A 1 34.87 4.45 -33.10
C MET A 1 33.65 5.30 -32.82
N ALA A 2 32.45 4.78 -33.11
CA ALA A 2 31.21 5.54 -33.05
C ALA A 2 30.49 5.31 -31.70
N ASN A 3 29.95 6.40 -31.16
CA ASN A 3 29.35 6.50 -29.84
C ASN A 3 27.98 5.81 -29.83
N LYS A 4 27.91 4.52 -29.45
CA LYS A 4 26.62 3.80 -29.31
C LYS A 4 25.73 4.50 -28.29
N ASN A 5 24.47 4.73 -28.66
CA ASN A 5 23.50 5.49 -27.87
C ASN A 5 23.11 4.71 -26.59
N ARG A 6 22.79 5.41 -25.49
CA ARG A 6 22.60 4.80 -24.15
C ARG A 6 21.54 3.70 -24.12
N SER A 7 20.45 3.85 -24.88
CA SER A 7 19.39 2.82 -25.01
C SER A 7 19.87 1.55 -25.71
N GLU A 8 20.73 1.65 -26.72
CA GLU A 8 21.27 0.47 -27.42
C GLU A 8 22.18 -0.34 -26.50
N ARG A 9 22.97 0.32 -25.65
CA ARG A 9 23.81 -0.36 -24.65
C ARG A 9 22.99 -1.06 -23.57
N ILE A 10 21.83 -0.51 -23.20
CA ILE A 10 20.92 -1.12 -22.23
C ILE A 10 20.22 -2.34 -22.84
N MET A 11 19.73 -2.22 -24.08
CA MET A 11 19.07 -3.33 -24.79
C MET A 11 20.05 -4.47 -25.07
N GLU A 12 21.29 -4.17 -25.49
CA GLU A 12 22.33 -5.18 -25.71
C GLU A 12 22.73 -5.90 -24.39
N ARG A 13 22.63 -5.20 -23.25
CA ARG A 13 22.91 -5.77 -21.91
C ARG A 13 21.74 -6.63 -21.41
N LEU A 14 20.50 -6.22 -21.65
CA LEU A 14 19.28 -6.99 -21.35
C LEU A 14 19.17 -8.24 -22.22
N GLU A 15 19.58 -8.16 -23.48
CA GLU A 15 19.57 -9.28 -24.42
C GLU A 15 20.67 -10.29 -24.10
N LYS A 16 21.86 -9.83 -23.67
CA LYS A 16 22.89 -10.70 -23.08
C LYS A 16 22.41 -11.38 -21.80
N LEU A 17 21.68 -10.68 -20.93
CA LEU A 17 21.11 -11.24 -19.70
C LEU A 17 20.03 -12.31 -19.99
N ARG A 18 19.10 -12.04 -20.93
CA ARG A 18 18.10 -13.02 -21.39
C ARG A 18 18.73 -14.25 -22.05
N ASN A 19 19.78 -14.07 -22.84
CA ASN A 19 20.49 -15.18 -23.48
C ASN A 19 21.28 -16.01 -22.46
N SER A 20 21.82 -15.39 -21.41
CA SER A 20 22.39 -16.13 -20.27
C SER A 20 21.34 -16.84 -19.43
N GLU A 21 20.16 -16.25 -19.19
CA GLU A 21 19.03 -16.92 -18.50
C GLU A 21 18.54 -18.14 -19.27
N LYS A 22 18.33 -18.04 -20.59
CA LYS A 22 17.96 -19.19 -21.43
C LYS A 22 19.01 -20.30 -21.39
N LYS A 23 20.30 -19.93 -21.34
CA LYS A 23 21.41 -20.89 -21.26
C LYS A 23 21.55 -21.54 -19.88
N ILE A 24 21.17 -20.84 -18.81
CA ILE A 24 21.14 -21.35 -17.44
C ILE A 24 19.92 -22.28 -17.24
N LEU A 25 18.73 -21.85 -17.68
CA LEU A 25 17.50 -22.63 -17.60
C LEU A 25 17.54 -23.88 -18.49
N GLY A 26 18.26 -23.83 -19.61
CA GLY A 26 18.48 -24.97 -20.51
C GLY A 26 19.13 -26.19 -19.87
N ASN A 27 19.95 -25.99 -18.82
CA ASN A 27 20.76 -27.03 -18.18
C ASN A 27 20.22 -27.52 -16.82
N LEU A 28 19.07 -27.03 -16.37
CA LEU A 28 18.45 -27.40 -15.11
C LEU A 28 17.44 -28.54 -15.31
N SER A 29 17.42 -29.49 -14.37
CA SER A 29 16.41 -30.56 -14.34
C SER A 29 15.01 -29.99 -14.07
N GLU A 30 13.93 -30.71 -14.41
CA GLU A 30 12.56 -30.23 -14.19
C GLU A 30 12.26 -29.76 -12.76
N PRO A 31 12.74 -30.43 -11.69
CA PRO A 31 12.58 -29.96 -10.32
C PRO A 31 13.31 -28.63 -10.04
N GLU A 32 14.46 -28.39 -10.69
CA GLU A 32 15.24 -27.15 -10.53
C GLU A 32 14.65 -25.99 -11.35
N ARG A 33 14.04 -26.29 -12.49
CA ARG A 33 13.21 -25.31 -13.23
C ARG A 33 11.95 -24.95 -12.46
N ALA A 34 11.31 -25.94 -11.82
CA ALA A 34 10.19 -25.69 -10.92
C ALA A 34 10.62 -24.77 -9.77
N ALA A 35 11.73 -25.03 -9.09
CA ALA A 35 12.25 -24.16 -8.04
C ALA A 35 12.59 -22.72 -8.50
N PHE A 36 12.89 -22.51 -9.79
CA PHE A 36 13.15 -21.19 -10.36
C PHE A 36 11.86 -20.45 -10.78
N LEU A 37 10.83 -21.18 -11.23
CA LEU A 37 9.50 -20.66 -11.55
C LEU A 37 8.60 -20.45 -10.31
N PHE A 38 8.89 -21.14 -9.19
CA PHE A 38 8.19 -21.06 -7.91
C PHE A 38 8.55 -19.83 -7.04
N ILE A 39 9.18 -18.80 -7.61
CA ILE A 39 9.45 -17.51 -6.93
C ILE A 39 8.21 -16.58 -6.95
N HIS A 40 7.12 -17.02 -7.61
CA HIS A 40 5.80 -16.42 -7.44
C HIS A 40 4.92 -17.43 -6.67
N ASP A 41 4.41 -17.00 -5.51
CA ASP A 41 3.28 -17.60 -4.75
C ASP A 41 3.51 -18.45 -3.48
N GLU A 42 4.66 -18.40 -2.80
CA GLU A 42 4.71 -18.74 -1.35
C GLU A 42 5.55 -17.76 -0.52
N PRO A 43 5.25 -17.58 0.79
CA PRO A 43 6.00 -16.66 1.65
C PRO A 43 7.46 -17.11 1.74
N GLU A 44 8.39 -16.26 1.31
CA GLU A 44 9.85 -16.48 1.22
C GLU A 44 10.49 -17.06 2.51
N ILE A 45 9.81 -16.97 3.66
CA ILE A 45 10.22 -17.48 4.98
C ILE A 45 10.11 -19.03 5.07
N SER A 46 9.07 -19.64 4.48
CA SER A 46 8.89 -21.10 4.47
C SER A 46 10.02 -21.81 3.69
N ALA A 47 10.41 -21.23 2.55
CA ALA A 47 11.52 -21.71 1.74
C ALA A 47 12.88 -21.61 2.46
N GLN A 48 13.09 -20.55 3.26
CA GLN A 48 14.29 -20.38 4.10
C GLN A 48 14.39 -21.47 5.17
N GLN A 49 13.31 -21.74 5.90
CA GLN A 49 13.27 -22.74 6.98
C GLN A 49 13.54 -24.15 6.43
N ASN A 50 12.93 -24.48 5.28
CA ASN A 50 13.09 -25.77 4.61
C ASN A 50 14.52 -25.99 4.10
N ALA A 51 15.16 -24.96 3.53
CA ALA A 51 16.55 -25.02 3.08
C ALA A 51 17.54 -25.22 4.24
N VAL A 52 17.36 -24.49 5.34
CA VAL A 52 18.20 -24.62 6.54
C VAL A 52 18.07 -26.01 7.19
N ASN A 53 16.84 -26.55 7.26
CA ASN A 53 16.59 -27.88 7.79
C ASN A 53 17.20 -28.99 6.92
N ALA A 54 17.14 -28.86 5.59
CA ALA A 54 17.75 -29.81 4.65
C ALA A 54 19.28 -29.87 4.80
N ILE A 55 19.94 -28.74 5.05
CA ILE A 55 21.40 -28.67 5.26
C ILE A 55 21.79 -29.30 6.60
N ARG A 56 21.06 -28.99 7.69
CA ARG A 56 21.30 -29.60 9.00
C ARG A 56 21.16 -31.12 8.95
N ASN A 57 20.18 -31.63 8.22
CA ASN A 57 20.01 -33.08 8.06
C ASN A 57 21.17 -33.71 7.28
N ARG A 58 21.73 -33.02 6.26
CA ARG A 58 22.91 -33.50 5.53
C ARG A 58 24.21 -33.43 6.33
N GLU A 59 24.41 -32.39 7.15
CA GLU A 59 25.53 -32.31 8.11
C GLU A 59 25.46 -33.45 9.13
N LYS A 60 24.25 -33.75 9.66
CA LYS A 60 24.02 -34.89 10.56
C LYS A 60 24.31 -36.26 9.91
N MET A 61 24.19 -36.35 8.59
CA MET A 61 24.52 -37.54 7.80
C MET A 61 26.01 -37.61 7.41
N GLY A 62 26.87 -36.71 7.91
CA GLY A 62 28.31 -36.71 7.65
C GLY A 62 28.71 -36.27 6.23
N ILE A 63 27.77 -35.67 5.47
CA ILE A 63 28.02 -35.23 4.11
C ILE A 63 28.73 -33.87 4.14
N ASN A 64 29.87 -33.74 3.47
CA ASN A 64 30.63 -32.50 3.41
C ASN A 64 29.88 -31.43 2.60
N VAL A 65 29.30 -30.46 3.29
CA VAL A 65 28.52 -29.36 2.70
C VAL A 65 29.31 -28.06 2.56
N SER A 66 30.62 -28.03 2.80
CA SER A 66 31.43 -26.79 2.84
C SER A 66 31.33 -25.94 1.55
N GLY A 67 31.33 -26.57 0.38
CA GLY A 67 31.15 -25.90 -0.91
C GLY A 67 29.74 -25.34 -1.13
N VAL A 68 28.72 -26.05 -0.66
CA VAL A 68 27.30 -25.62 -0.70
C VAL A 68 27.07 -24.48 0.30
N LYS A 69 27.66 -24.57 1.49
CA LYS A 69 27.61 -23.57 2.56
C LYS A 69 28.20 -22.24 2.10
N ASN A 70 29.36 -22.25 1.44
CA ASN A 70 29.96 -21.03 0.89
C ASN A 70 29.16 -20.44 -0.29
N LYS A 71 28.61 -21.28 -1.16
CA LYS A 71 27.75 -20.83 -2.26
C LYS A 71 26.43 -20.24 -1.76
N MET A 72 25.83 -20.84 -0.72
CA MET A 72 24.63 -20.33 -0.06
C MET A 72 24.92 -19.13 0.83
N LEU A 73 26.09 -18.99 1.44
CA LEU A 73 26.48 -17.77 2.16
C LEU A 73 26.70 -16.60 1.19
N LYS A 74 27.20 -16.89 -0.02
CA LYS A 74 27.36 -15.90 -1.10
C LYS A 74 26.01 -15.54 -1.73
N MET A 75 25.11 -16.51 -1.91
CA MET A 75 23.72 -16.26 -2.30
C MET A 75 22.93 -15.56 -1.20
N ALA A 76 23.17 -15.88 0.08
CA ALA A 76 22.56 -15.22 1.23
C ALA A 76 23.08 -13.80 1.35
N LYS A 77 24.37 -13.50 1.10
CA LYS A 77 24.89 -12.13 1.01
C LYS A 77 24.36 -11.36 -0.20
N GLN A 78 24.28 -11.99 -1.37
CA GLN A 78 23.64 -11.38 -2.55
C GLN A 78 22.13 -11.23 -2.38
N MET A 79 21.50 -12.10 -1.58
CA MET A 79 20.10 -11.99 -1.18
C MET A 79 19.92 -10.96 -0.08
N ASP A 80 20.85 -10.80 0.85
CA ASP A 80 20.84 -9.78 1.92
C ASP A 80 21.10 -8.40 1.31
N GLU A 81 21.95 -8.30 0.27
CA GLU A 81 22.03 -7.13 -0.60
C GLU A 81 20.75 -6.97 -1.44
N ARG A 82 20.14 -8.03 -1.99
CA ARG A 82 18.85 -7.93 -2.71
C ARG A 82 17.65 -7.63 -1.81
N VAL A 83 17.68 -8.01 -0.53
CA VAL A 83 16.67 -7.80 0.53
C VAL A 83 16.87 -6.40 1.13
N LYS A 84 18.12 -5.96 1.36
CA LYS A 84 18.46 -4.54 1.59
C LYS A 84 18.09 -3.65 0.39
N VAL A 85 18.16 -4.16 -0.83
CA VAL A 85 17.68 -3.51 -2.07
C VAL A 85 16.16 -3.68 -2.27
N LYS A 86 15.43 -4.48 -1.46
CA LYS A 86 14.02 -4.85 -1.77
C LYS A 86 12.93 -4.25 -0.91
N LEU A 87 13.21 -3.35 0.01
CA LEU A 87 12.16 -2.68 0.78
C LEU A 87 12.29 -1.15 0.67
N GLU A 88 12.40 -0.66 -0.57
CA GLU A 88 12.40 0.78 -0.92
C GLU A 88 10.99 1.38 -1.02
N ARG A 89 9.94 0.62 -0.70
CA ARG A 89 8.55 1.07 -0.77
C ARG A 89 7.67 0.38 0.26
N PRO A 90 6.52 0.98 0.62
CA PRO A 90 5.62 0.39 1.60
C PRO A 90 5.09 -0.98 1.19
N ILE A 91 4.85 -1.82 2.18
CA ILE A 91 4.11 -3.08 2.03
C ILE A 91 2.71 -2.90 2.62
N LEU A 92 1.72 -3.37 1.88
CA LEU A 92 0.33 -3.42 2.32
C LEU A 92 -0.12 -4.88 2.36
N MET A 93 -0.36 -5.39 3.56
CA MET A 93 -0.87 -6.74 3.78
C MET A 93 -2.38 -6.68 3.98
N ILE A 94 -3.12 -7.50 3.25
CA ILE A 94 -4.58 -7.56 3.31
C ILE A 94 -4.97 -9.01 3.57
N LYS A 95 -5.80 -9.25 4.59
CA LYS A 95 -6.32 -10.59 4.85
C LYS A 95 -7.29 -11.03 3.76
N LYS A 96 -6.93 -12.09 3.03
CA LYS A 96 -7.71 -12.62 1.89
C LYS A 96 -8.93 -13.43 2.34
N ASP A 97 -8.86 -14.05 3.52
CA ASP A 97 -9.91 -14.91 4.09
C ASP A 97 -11.15 -14.13 4.56
N LEU A 98 -11.05 -12.81 4.68
CA LEU A 98 -12.17 -11.94 5.06
C LEU A 98 -13.16 -11.64 3.92
N ASN A 99 -12.82 -11.98 2.67
CA ASN A 99 -13.66 -11.77 1.48
C ASN A 99 -14.36 -10.39 1.44
N MET A 100 -13.62 -9.33 1.78
CA MET A 100 -14.17 -7.98 1.87
C MET A 100 -14.67 -7.51 0.49
N PRO A 101 -15.89 -6.94 0.39
CA PRO A 101 -16.32 -6.24 -0.82
C PRO A 101 -15.34 -5.13 -1.20
N HIS A 102 -15.23 -4.80 -2.49
CA HIS A 102 -14.23 -3.86 -3.00
C HIS A 102 -14.25 -2.51 -2.27
N GLY A 103 -15.43 -1.91 -2.05
CA GLY A 103 -15.53 -0.65 -1.30
C GLY A 103 -15.04 -0.75 0.14
N LYS A 104 -15.33 -1.88 0.83
CA LYS A 104 -14.85 -2.11 2.20
C LYS A 104 -13.34 -2.31 2.23
N LEU A 105 -12.80 -3.10 1.31
CA LEU A 105 -11.36 -3.34 1.20
C LEU A 105 -10.61 -2.02 0.95
N CYS A 106 -11.03 -1.24 -0.04
CA CYS A 106 -10.43 0.06 -0.33
C CYS A 106 -10.52 1.02 0.86
N ALA A 107 -11.63 1.02 1.62
CA ALA A 107 -11.72 1.80 2.85
C ALA A 107 -10.66 1.40 3.89
N GLN A 108 -10.46 0.10 4.14
CA GLN A 108 -9.42 -0.36 5.07
C GLN A 108 -8.01 -0.04 4.57
N VAL A 109 -7.76 -0.16 3.26
CA VAL A 109 -6.49 0.23 2.65
C VAL A 109 -6.24 1.73 2.84
N SER A 110 -7.25 2.56 2.59
CA SER A 110 -7.14 4.00 2.78
C SER A 110 -6.86 4.35 4.25
N HIS A 111 -7.52 3.70 5.22
CA HIS A 111 -7.20 3.86 6.64
C HIS A 111 -5.74 3.50 6.95
N ALA A 112 -5.26 2.35 6.46
CA ALA A 112 -3.89 1.89 6.70
C ALA A 112 -2.85 2.87 6.15
N ILE A 113 -3.08 3.40 4.95
CA ILE A 113 -2.17 4.38 4.31
C ILE A 113 -2.24 5.74 5.01
N SER A 114 -3.44 6.25 5.33
CA SER A 114 -3.58 7.50 6.08
C SER A 114 -2.78 7.44 7.37
N LEU A 115 -3.01 6.40 8.16
CA LEU A 115 -2.38 6.26 9.47
C LEU A 115 -0.87 5.99 9.35
N MET A 116 -0.43 5.23 8.34
CA MET A 116 0.99 5.05 8.04
C MET A 116 1.68 6.39 7.78
N ILE A 117 1.12 7.24 6.91
CA ILE A 117 1.69 8.55 6.58
C ILE A 117 1.71 9.46 7.81
N LEU A 118 0.61 9.51 8.57
CA LEU A 118 0.52 10.34 9.78
C LEU A 118 1.50 9.89 10.89
N ASN A 119 1.83 8.60 10.94
CA ASN A 119 2.85 8.06 11.85
C ASN A 119 4.29 8.37 11.42
N LEU A 120 4.52 8.83 10.18
CA LEU A 120 5.81 9.38 9.76
C LEU A 120 6.01 10.83 10.23
N MET A 121 4.94 11.47 10.70
CA MET A 121 4.94 12.84 11.17
C MET A 121 5.00 12.89 12.71
N THR A 122 5.53 14.00 13.21
CA THR A 122 5.60 14.34 14.64
C THR A 122 4.87 15.67 14.88
N GLY A 123 4.59 16.01 16.14
CA GLY A 123 3.82 17.21 16.48
C GLY A 123 2.49 16.86 17.13
N ASP A 124 1.60 17.85 17.20
CA ASP A 124 0.30 17.68 17.81
C ASP A 124 -0.76 17.23 16.80
N TYR A 125 -2.02 17.38 17.16
CA TYR A 125 -3.14 16.94 16.35
C TYR A 125 -3.42 17.88 15.16
N GLU A 126 -3.25 19.18 15.37
CA GLU A 126 -3.57 20.23 14.40
C GLU A 126 -2.38 20.54 13.50
N TYR A 127 -1.17 20.55 14.06
CA TYR A 127 0.05 20.90 13.34
C TYR A 127 1.07 19.77 13.42
N ARG A 128 1.51 19.31 12.26
CA ARG A 128 2.44 18.19 12.13
C ARG A 128 3.64 18.53 11.29
N GLN A 129 4.77 17.93 11.63
CA GLN A 129 6.02 18.03 10.91
C GLN A 129 6.54 16.66 10.54
N ILE A 130 6.90 16.48 9.28
CA ILE A 130 7.66 15.34 8.80
C ILE A 130 9.14 15.71 8.72
N SER A 131 10.05 14.74 8.88
CA SER A 131 11.47 15.00 8.66
C SER A 131 11.73 15.32 7.18
N GLU A 132 12.74 16.16 6.91
CA GLU A 132 13.13 16.51 5.53
C GLU A 132 13.39 15.27 4.67
N VAL A 133 14.12 14.28 5.22
CA VAL A 133 14.38 13.00 4.55
C VAL A 133 13.10 12.24 4.20
N ASN A 134 12.12 12.19 5.11
CA ASN A 134 10.85 11.54 4.82
C ASN A 134 9.98 12.36 3.87
N GLN A 135 10.06 13.69 3.89
CA GLN A 135 9.39 14.56 2.93
C GLN A 135 9.88 14.27 1.50
N GLU A 136 11.20 14.23 1.29
CA GLU A 136 11.81 13.90 -0.01
C GLU A 136 11.36 12.51 -0.48
N LYS A 137 11.37 11.51 0.43
CA LYS A 137 10.90 10.16 0.14
C LYS A 137 9.41 10.14 -0.22
N LEU A 138 8.57 10.91 0.48
CA LEU A 138 7.13 10.99 0.25
C LEU A 138 6.81 11.63 -1.11
N GLU A 139 7.49 12.72 -1.47
CA GLU A 139 7.38 13.35 -2.78
C GLU A 139 7.83 12.40 -3.89
N SER A 140 9.01 11.79 -3.76
CA SER A 140 9.51 10.82 -4.74
C SER A 140 8.59 9.60 -4.89
N TRP A 141 7.98 9.16 -3.79
CA TRP A 141 7.01 8.07 -3.80
C TRP A 141 5.72 8.45 -4.53
N LEU A 142 5.20 9.66 -4.28
CA LEU A 142 4.02 10.20 -4.97
C LEU A 142 4.27 10.38 -6.47
N GLU A 143 5.42 10.94 -6.87
CA GLU A 143 5.80 11.12 -8.28
C GLU A 143 5.85 9.79 -9.06
N LYS A 144 6.18 8.69 -8.37
CA LYS A 144 6.17 7.34 -8.93
C LYS A 144 4.78 6.68 -8.93
N GLY A 145 3.74 7.41 -8.55
CA GLY A 145 2.36 6.91 -8.44
C GLY A 145 2.08 6.11 -7.17
N CYS A 146 2.75 6.45 -6.06
CA CYS A 146 2.63 5.78 -4.75
C CYS A 146 2.76 4.24 -4.84
N PRO A 147 3.85 3.69 -5.42
CA PRO A 147 3.99 2.24 -5.57
C PRO A 147 3.99 1.54 -4.21
N VAL A 148 3.08 0.58 -4.03
CA VAL A 148 3.00 -0.26 -2.84
C VAL A 148 3.10 -1.72 -3.24
N GLN A 149 3.82 -2.51 -2.45
CA GLN A 149 3.74 -3.95 -2.56
C GLN A 149 2.49 -4.44 -1.82
N CYS A 150 1.41 -4.65 -2.57
CA CYS A 150 0.18 -5.22 -2.04
C CYS A 150 0.28 -6.75 -1.97
N VAL A 151 -0.03 -7.34 -0.82
CA VAL A 151 0.01 -8.79 -0.60
C VAL A 151 -1.30 -9.24 0.05
N MET A 152 -2.05 -10.08 -0.69
CA MET A 152 -3.25 -10.75 -0.18
C MET A 152 -2.83 -12.06 0.50
N ILE A 153 -2.98 -12.17 1.81
CA ILE A 153 -2.45 -13.28 2.61
C ILE A 153 -3.51 -13.85 3.55
N ASP A 154 -3.39 -15.11 3.95
CA ASP A 154 -4.26 -15.67 4.99
C ASP A 154 -3.90 -15.14 6.38
N THR A 155 -4.84 -15.30 7.33
CA THR A 155 -4.68 -14.85 8.71
C THR A 155 -3.42 -15.41 9.40
N ALA A 156 -3.02 -16.66 9.14
CA ALA A 156 -1.87 -17.26 9.81
C ALA A 156 -0.57 -16.58 9.37
N ALA A 157 -0.35 -16.48 8.04
CA ALA A 157 0.81 -15.79 7.46
C ALA A 157 0.81 -14.29 7.79
N PHE A 158 -0.36 -13.66 7.87
CA PHE A 158 -0.49 -12.26 8.30
C PHE A 158 0.06 -12.06 9.71
N ASN A 159 -0.38 -12.89 10.66
CA ASN A 159 0.03 -12.77 12.05
C ASN A 159 1.50 -13.11 12.23
N GLU A 160 2.00 -14.15 11.56
CA GLU A 160 3.42 -14.52 11.58
C GLU A 160 4.30 -13.36 11.08
N ARG A 161 3.93 -12.76 9.94
CA ARG A 161 4.69 -11.66 9.39
C ARG A 161 4.63 -10.39 10.23
N LEU A 162 3.45 -10.08 10.80
CA LEU A 162 3.31 -8.95 11.71
C LEU A 162 4.15 -9.14 12.98
N ALA A 163 4.24 -10.36 13.51
CA ALA A 163 5.04 -10.68 14.69
C ALA A 163 6.56 -10.63 14.45
N ALA A 164 7.00 -10.73 13.18
CA ALA A 164 8.39 -10.60 12.79
C ALA A 164 8.89 -9.14 12.72
N GLU A 165 7.97 -8.18 12.67
CA GLU A 165 8.31 -6.75 12.60
C GLU A 165 8.56 -6.15 13.99
N PRO A 166 9.37 -5.08 14.11
CA PRO A 166 9.51 -4.35 15.35
C PRO A 166 8.15 -3.84 15.86
N LYS A 167 7.94 -3.87 17.18
CA LYS A 167 6.71 -3.35 17.79
C LYS A 167 6.51 -1.89 17.39
N GLY A 168 5.31 -1.55 16.89
CA GLY A 168 4.96 -0.21 16.46
C GLY A 168 5.45 0.17 15.05
N PHE A 169 6.16 -0.72 14.34
CA PHE A 169 6.60 -0.49 12.97
C PHE A 169 5.42 -0.56 11.98
N ALA A 170 4.55 -1.55 12.14
CA ALA A 170 3.39 -1.72 11.28
C ALA A 170 2.18 -0.94 11.79
N THR A 171 1.49 -0.28 10.87
CA THR A 171 0.17 0.31 11.09
C THR A 171 -0.89 -0.76 10.85
N VAL A 172 -1.56 -1.21 11.91
CA VAL A 172 -2.56 -2.29 11.85
C VAL A 172 -3.96 -1.71 11.97
N ILE A 173 -4.84 -2.08 11.06
CA ILE A 173 -6.23 -1.61 11.02
C ILE A 173 -7.16 -2.71 11.54
N GLU A 174 -7.94 -2.35 12.56
CA GLU A 174 -9.02 -3.15 13.11
C GLU A 174 -10.37 -2.54 12.73
N ASP A 175 -11.24 -3.35 12.13
CA ASP A 175 -12.62 -2.95 11.88
C ASP A 175 -13.49 -3.31 13.07
N HIS A 176 -14.32 -2.37 13.53
CA HIS A 176 -15.25 -2.59 14.66
C HIS A 176 -16.43 -3.51 14.32
N GLY A 177 -16.51 -4.02 13.08
CA GLY A 177 -17.51 -4.99 12.65
C GLY A 177 -18.92 -4.45 12.51
N ARG A 178 -19.12 -3.13 12.59
CA ARG A 178 -20.44 -2.47 12.54
C ARG A 178 -21.22 -2.73 11.25
N THR A 179 -20.56 -3.20 10.19
CA THR A 179 -21.19 -3.49 8.90
C THR A 179 -20.96 -4.93 8.46
N VAL A 180 -19.74 -5.26 8.02
CA VAL A 180 -19.44 -6.52 7.32
C VAL A 180 -19.07 -7.67 8.29
N PHE A 181 -18.66 -7.35 9.52
CA PHE A 181 -18.18 -8.36 10.48
C PHE A 181 -19.11 -8.55 11.70
N ASN A 182 -20.40 -8.21 11.57
CA ASN A 182 -21.45 -8.54 12.54
C ASN A 182 -21.13 -8.19 14.01
N GLY A 183 -20.57 -7.01 14.24
CA GLY A 183 -20.17 -6.51 15.56
C GLY A 183 -18.85 -7.04 16.11
N GLN A 184 -18.13 -7.87 15.35
CA GLN A 184 -16.84 -8.43 15.79
C GLN A 184 -15.66 -7.55 15.35
N LYS A 185 -14.86 -7.15 16.34
CA LYS A 185 -13.57 -6.49 16.12
C LYS A 185 -12.65 -7.42 15.32
N THR A 186 -12.25 -6.98 14.13
CA THR A 186 -11.54 -7.81 13.16
C THR A 186 -10.34 -7.05 12.59
N VAL A 187 -9.12 -7.53 12.83
CA VAL A 187 -7.92 -7.01 12.14
C VAL A 187 -8.01 -7.37 10.67
N THR A 188 -7.94 -6.37 9.78
CA THR A 188 -8.20 -6.52 8.34
C THR A 188 -6.95 -6.31 7.48
N VAL A 189 -6.22 -5.22 7.72
CA VAL A 189 -5.14 -4.72 6.88
C VAL A 189 -3.99 -4.23 7.75
N ALA A 190 -2.76 -4.36 7.26
CA ALA A 190 -1.60 -3.71 7.85
C ALA A 190 -0.74 -3.03 6.79
N ALA A 191 -0.25 -1.83 7.08
CA ALA A 191 0.72 -1.10 6.27
C ALA A 191 2.07 -1.04 6.99
N MET A 192 3.15 -1.37 6.28
CA MET A 192 4.52 -1.29 6.76
C MET A 192 5.24 -0.17 6.00
N PRO A 193 5.81 0.83 6.70
CA PRO A 193 6.37 2.04 6.10
C PRO A 193 7.77 1.81 5.51
N TYR A 194 8.05 0.62 4.97
CA TYR A 194 9.30 0.34 4.29
C TYR A 194 9.61 1.42 3.24
N GLY A 195 10.87 1.81 3.15
CA GLY A 195 11.31 2.96 2.35
C GLY A 195 11.28 4.30 3.09
N PHE A 196 10.65 4.38 4.27
CA PHE A 196 10.61 5.57 5.12
C PHE A 196 11.35 5.36 6.45
N ASP A 197 11.79 6.46 7.06
CA ASP A 197 12.39 6.45 8.39
C ASP A 197 11.28 6.59 9.43
N VAL A 198 11.10 5.58 10.28
CA VAL A 198 10.05 5.61 11.31
C VAL A 198 10.54 6.43 12.51
N PRO A 199 9.80 7.47 12.96
CA PRO A 199 10.19 8.25 14.13
C PRO A 199 10.34 7.39 15.40
N THR A 200 11.38 7.64 16.19
CA THR A 200 11.69 6.90 17.42
C THR A 200 10.68 7.16 18.55
N VAL A 201 9.98 8.29 18.51
CA VAL A 201 8.97 8.69 19.50
C VAL A 201 7.61 8.24 18.99
N THR A 202 7.20 7.04 19.37
CA THR A 202 5.83 6.57 19.14
C THR A 202 4.89 7.10 20.21
N ASP A 203 4.75 8.42 20.29
CA ASP A 203 3.42 8.99 20.55
C ASP A 203 2.69 8.93 19.21
N GLY A 204 2.56 7.70 18.67
CA GLY A 204 1.97 7.47 17.35
C GLY A 204 0.62 8.15 17.29
N TYR A 205 0.06 8.35 16.10
CA TYR A 205 -1.29 8.86 16.00
C TYR A 205 -2.24 7.87 16.71
N ILE A 206 -2.51 8.12 18.00
CA ILE A 206 -3.48 7.39 18.79
C ILE A 206 -4.79 7.97 18.30
N MET A 207 -5.49 7.19 17.46
CA MET A 207 -6.87 7.47 17.08
C MET A 207 -7.60 7.98 18.31
N ALA A 208 -8.02 9.25 18.29
CA ALA A 208 -8.67 9.87 19.44
C ALA A 208 -9.84 8.99 19.88
N LYS A 209 -9.96 8.85 21.21
CA LYS A 209 -10.90 7.99 21.93
C LYS A 209 -12.27 7.97 21.26
N GLU A 210 -12.85 6.77 21.15
CA GLU A 210 -14.22 6.48 20.72
C GLU A 210 -15.18 7.65 20.99
N LYS A 211 -15.36 8.55 20.02
CA LYS A 211 -16.46 9.53 20.05
C LYS A 211 -17.73 8.81 19.63
N PRO A 212 -18.88 9.05 20.28
CA PRO A 212 -20.17 8.61 19.77
C PRO A 212 -20.40 9.22 18.39
N GLN A 213 -20.80 8.39 17.42
CA GLN A 213 -21.07 8.85 16.06
C GLN A 213 -22.19 9.88 16.09
N THR A 214 -21.88 11.14 15.77
CA THR A 214 -22.89 12.14 15.48
C THR A 214 -23.30 12.02 14.01
N ASN A 215 -24.47 12.54 13.65
CA ASN A 215 -24.96 12.51 12.25
C ASN A 215 -24.15 13.42 11.29
N ASP A 216 -23.19 14.18 11.80
CA ASP A 216 -22.45 15.23 11.08
C ASP A 216 -20.98 14.87 10.80
N GLU A 217 -20.60 13.60 11.01
CA GLU A 217 -19.23 13.12 10.76
C GLU A 217 -18.76 13.45 9.33
N LYS A 218 -17.63 14.14 9.21
CA LYS A 218 -16.94 14.37 7.94
C LYS A 218 -16.39 13.05 7.40
N ARG A 219 -16.62 12.80 6.11
CA ARG A 219 -16.19 11.57 5.42
C ARG A 219 -15.50 11.92 4.12
N GLN A 220 -14.43 11.20 3.83
CA GLN A 220 -13.83 11.22 2.49
C GLN A 220 -14.69 10.36 1.55
N VAL A 221 -15.12 10.93 0.43
CA VAL A 221 -16.02 10.28 -0.53
C VAL A 221 -15.26 9.90 -1.79
N PHE A 222 -15.35 8.63 -2.17
CA PHE A 222 -14.78 8.08 -3.39
C PHE A 222 -15.92 7.70 -4.33
N ILE A 223 -15.95 8.31 -5.52
CA ILE A 223 -16.92 7.98 -6.57
C ILE A 223 -16.16 7.27 -7.69
N VAL A 224 -16.48 6.00 -7.93
CA VAL A 224 -15.76 5.11 -8.84
C VAL A 224 -16.58 4.85 -10.10
N ASP A 225 -15.98 5.06 -11.26
CA ASP A 225 -16.54 4.70 -12.56
C ASP A 225 -16.57 3.17 -12.73
N THR A 226 -17.76 2.60 -12.76
CA THR A 226 -17.98 1.15 -12.98
C THR A 226 -18.36 0.82 -14.42
N SER A 227 -18.45 1.82 -15.32
CA SER A 227 -18.67 1.58 -16.76
C SER A 227 -17.52 0.79 -17.39
N SER A 228 -16.33 0.95 -16.83
CA SER A 228 -15.16 0.16 -17.11
C SER A 228 -14.92 -0.81 -15.96
N LYS A 229 -14.81 -2.10 -16.25
CA LYS A 229 -14.52 -3.12 -15.22
C LYS A 229 -13.13 -2.87 -14.65
N ASN A 230 -13.03 -2.11 -13.56
CA ASN A 230 -11.77 -1.86 -12.88
C ASN A 230 -11.29 -3.14 -12.18
N LYS A 231 -10.00 -3.45 -12.35
CA LYS A 231 -9.37 -4.52 -11.58
C LYS A 231 -9.18 -4.04 -10.14
N LEU A 232 -9.16 -4.97 -9.19
CA LEU A 232 -9.00 -4.66 -7.77
C LEU A 232 -7.67 -3.93 -7.51
N GLU A 233 -6.60 -4.33 -8.20
CA GLU A 233 -5.29 -3.69 -8.06
C GLU A 233 -5.32 -2.23 -8.48
N ASP A 234 -6.03 -1.91 -9.57
CA ASP A 234 -6.16 -0.53 -10.03
C ASP A 234 -6.99 0.29 -9.03
N LEU A 235 -8.06 -0.27 -8.45
CA LEU A 235 -8.85 0.39 -7.39
C LEU A 235 -8.02 0.68 -6.13
N ILE A 236 -7.20 -0.28 -5.69
CA ILE A 236 -6.27 -0.13 -4.56
C ILE A 236 -5.27 0.99 -4.87
N SER A 237 -4.61 0.95 -6.03
CA SER A 237 -3.63 1.98 -6.42
C SER A 237 -4.25 3.39 -6.46
N MET A 238 -5.41 3.53 -7.08
CA MET A 238 -6.12 4.83 -7.13
C MET A 238 -6.49 5.33 -5.74
N THR A 239 -6.92 4.42 -4.85
CA THR A 239 -7.27 4.76 -3.47
C THR A 239 -6.04 5.24 -2.68
N ILE A 240 -4.89 4.59 -2.84
CA ILE A 240 -3.63 4.99 -2.21
C ILE A 240 -3.24 6.41 -2.67
N ILE A 241 -3.23 6.66 -3.98
CA ILE A 241 -2.87 7.97 -4.54
C ILE A 241 -3.81 9.06 -4.02
N ALA A 242 -5.12 8.83 -4.11
CA ALA A 242 -6.13 9.77 -3.63
C ALA A 242 -5.98 10.10 -2.15
N THR A 243 -5.72 9.09 -1.32
CA THR A 243 -5.51 9.24 0.13
C THR A 243 -4.25 10.04 0.43
N THR A 244 -3.15 9.73 -0.25
CA THR A 244 -1.88 10.45 -0.11
C THR A 244 -2.03 11.92 -0.50
N LEU A 245 -2.66 12.20 -1.65
CA LEU A 245 -2.91 13.57 -2.12
C LEU A 245 -3.82 14.35 -1.17
N CYS A 246 -4.82 13.69 -0.58
CA CYS A 246 -5.69 14.32 0.42
C CYS A 246 -4.87 14.82 1.62
N ILE A 247 -3.93 14.03 2.14
CA ILE A 247 -3.07 14.44 3.26
C ILE A 247 -2.07 15.51 2.81
N MET A 248 -1.45 15.33 1.64
CA MET A 248 -0.46 16.27 1.09
C MET A 248 -1.04 17.63 0.72
N GLY A 249 -2.34 17.72 0.44
CA GLY A 249 -3.05 18.98 0.19
C GLY A 249 -3.09 19.92 1.40
N HIS A 250 -2.79 19.43 2.60
CA HIS A 250 -2.76 20.22 3.85
C HIS A 250 -1.36 20.75 4.20
N ARG A 251 -0.41 20.62 3.29
CA ARG A 251 0.94 21.10 3.50
C ARG A 251 0.99 22.64 3.49
N VAL A 252 1.59 23.24 4.52
CA VAL A 252 1.73 24.70 4.68
C VAL A 252 3.16 25.20 4.42
N ASP A 253 4.17 24.35 4.62
CA ASP A 253 5.56 24.59 4.23
C ASP A 253 6.21 23.27 3.76
N TYR A 254 7.51 23.25 3.45
CA TYR A 254 8.14 22.04 2.90
C TYR A 254 7.91 20.79 3.77
N CYS A 255 8.03 20.93 5.10
CA CYS A 255 7.94 19.82 6.06
C CYS A 255 6.70 19.92 6.98
N GLY A 256 5.95 21.01 6.94
CA GLY A 256 4.85 21.33 7.84
C GLY A 256 3.47 21.13 7.22
N TYR A 257 2.56 20.57 8.02
CA TYR A 257 1.19 20.23 7.66
C TYR A 257 0.22 20.84 8.67
N ASP A 258 -0.84 21.48 8.17
CA ASP A 258 -1.91 22.09 8.96
C ASP A 258 -3.24 21.37 8.73
N PHE A 259 -3.66 20.68 9.78
CA PHE A 259 -4.90 19.92 9.86
C PHE A 259 -5.94 20.59 10.76
N SER A 260 -5.73 21.84 11.18
CA SER A 260 -6.63 22.62 12.05
C SER A 260 -7.98 22.97 11.41
N SER A 261 -8.12 22.79 10.09
CA SER A 261 -9.41 23.03 9.43
C SER A 261 -10.50 22.14 10.02
N THR A 262 -11.71 22.68 10.16
CA THR A 262 -12.83 21.97 10.79
C THR A 262 -13.12 20.63 10.09
N HIS A 263 -13.09 20.61 8.76
CA HIS A 263 -13.32 19.39 7.97
C HIS A 263 -12.27 18.30 8.22
N MET A 264 -11.00 18.70 8.29
CA MET A 264 -9.89 17.75 8.42
C MET A 264 -9.75 17.24 9.85
N SER A 265 -9.80 18.15 10.82
CA SER A 265 -9.76 17.82 12.25
C SER A 265 -10.93 16.92 12.66
N GLU A 266 -12.15 17.16 12.17
CA GLU A 266 -13.30 16.27 12.43
C GLU A 266 -13.17 14.91 11.74
N TRP A 267 -12.58 14.86 10.54
CA TRP A 267 -12.33 13.60 9.84
C TRP A 267 -11.27 12.75 10.53
N LEU A 268 -10.17 13.38 10.93
CA LEU A 268 -9.11 12.80 11.77
C LEU A 268 -9.69 12.23 13.07
N ASP A 269 -10.66 12.91 13.68
CA ASP A 269 -11.28 12.58 14.98
C ASP A 269 -12.29 11.45 14.80
N GLY A 270 -13.05 11.49 13.69
CA GLY A 270 -14.08 10.53 13.31
C GLY A 270 -13.54 9.21 12.76
N GLY A 271 -12.26 8.89 13.02
CA GLY A 271 -11.69 7.62 12.58
C GLY A 271 -11.25 7.61 11.10
N PHE A 272 -11.16 8.78 10.47
CA PHE A 272 -10.97 8.93 9.03
C PHE A 272 -12.03 8.25 8.17
N ALA A 273 -13.31 8.38 8.53
CA ALA A 273 -14.39 7.68 7.84
C ALA A 273 -14.35 7.86 6.30
N LYS A 274 -14.57 6.75 5.60
CA LYS A 274 -14.54 6.66 4.12
C LYS A 274 -15.87 6.13 3.60
N ILE A 275 -16.27 6.59 2.42
CA ILE A 275 -17.38 5.98 1.67
C ILE A 275 -16.97 5.78 0.21
N PHE A 276 -17.24 4.58 -0.30
CA PHE A 276 -17.00 4.22 -1.69
C PHE A 276 -18.34 4.03 -2.39
N LEU A 277 -18.54 4.84 -3.43
CA LEU A 277 -19.74 4.89 -4.23
C LEU A 277 -19.38 4.53 -5.68
N SER A 278 -20.35 3.94 -6.36
CA SER A 278 -20.25 3.54 -7.76
C SER A 278 -21.13 4.42 -8.62
N THR A 279 -20.61 4.79 -9.79
CA THR A 279 -21.36 5.46 -10.86
C THR A 279 -21.08 4.78 -12.20
N LYS A 280 -21.95 5.02 -13.18
CA LYS A 280 -21.71 4.68 -14.59
C LYS A 280 -21.37 5.90 -15.44
N ASP A 281 -21.49 7.09 -14.86
CA ASP A 281 -21.33 8.37 -15.54
C ASP A 281 -20.58 9.33 -14.61
N ILE A 282 -19.26 9.18 -14.61
CA ILE A 282 -18.37 9.95 -13.75
C ILE A 282 -18.33 11.43 -14.14
N GLU A 283 -18.52 11.75 -15.42
CA GLU A 283 -18.54 13.12 -15.94
C GLU A 283 -19.78 13.88 -15.44
N LYS A 284 -20.95 13.23 -15.41
CA LYS A 284 -22.13 13.83 -14.78
C LYS A 284 -21.88 14.16 -13.31
N ASN A 285 -21.32 13.23 -12.54
CA ASN A 285 -21.02 13.45 -11.12
C ASN A 285 -19.98 14.57 -10.94
N LYS A 286 -18.96 14.63 -11.80
CA LYS A 286 -17.97 15.72 -11.84
C LYS A 286 -18.65 17.08 -12.07
N GLY A 287 -19.55 17.18 -13.06
CA GLY A 287 -20.32 18.39 -13.31
C GLY A 287 -21.09 18.86 -12.07
N SER A 288 -21.79 17.94 -11.39
CA SER A 288 -22.52 18.26 -10.15
C SER A 288 -21.63 18.69 -8.98
N LEU A 289 -20.40 18.18 -8.89
CA LEU A 289 -19.44 18.63 -7.88
C LEU A 289 -18.97 20.06 -8.15
N ILE A 290 -18.70 20.38 -9.43
CA ILE A 290 -18.28 21.72 -9.87
C ILE A 290 -19.40 22.74 -9.60
N GLU A 291 -20.65 22.41 -9.95
CA GLU A 291 -21.82 23.28 -9.70
C GLU A 291 -22.02 23.61 -8.22
N LYS A 292 -21.61 22.69 -7.33
CA LYS A 292 -21.68 22.88 -5.88
C LYS A 292 -20.41 23.48 -5.27
N GLU A 293 -19.40 23.79 -6.09
CA GLU A 293 -18.10 24.30 -5.64
C GLU A 293 -17.40 23.36 -4.63
N LEU A 294 -17.67 22.05 -4.71
CA LEU A 294 -17.03 21.06 -3.86
C LEU A 294 -15.63 20.75 -4.38
N SER A 295 -14.64 20.76 -3.48
CA SER A 295 -13.26 20.40 -3.80
C SER A 295 -13.11 18.89 -3.96
N PHE A 296 -12.57 18.46 -5.10
CA PHE A 296 -12.29 17.06 -5.39
C PHE A 296 -11.00 16.87 -6.18
N ILE A 297 -10.49 15.64 -6.15
CA ILE A 297 -9.31 15.18 -6.87
C ILE A 297 -9.78 14.19 -7.93
N GLU A 298 -9.36 14.40 -9.17
CA GLU A 298 -9.56 13.45 -10.26
C GLU A 298 -8.41 12.45 -10.28
N ILE A 299 -8.75 11.17 -10.32
CA ILE A 299 -7.78 10.08 -10.28
C ILE A 299 -7.98 9.20 -11.51
N ALA A 300 -6.89 9.06 -12.26
CA ALA A 300 -6.76 8.15 -13.38
C ALA A 300 -5.79 7.00 -13.01
N PRO A 301 -6.00 5.77 -13.50
CA PRO A 301 -5.03 4.70 -13.35
C PRO A 301 -3.72 5.07 -14.05
N HIS A 302 -2.57 4.69 -13.48
CA HIS A 302 -1.28 4.92 -14.12
C HIS A 302 -1.21 4.34 -15.56
N LYS A 303 -1.89 3.21 -15.81
CA LYS A 303 -1.91 2.56 -17.13
C LYS A 303 -2.80 3.27 -18.16
N ASP A 304 -3.69 4.16 -17.72
CA ASP A 304 -4.67 4.88 -18.52
C ASP A 304 -4.85 6.30 -17.98
N PRO A 305 -3.81 7.16 -18.05
CA PRO A 305 -3.80 8.47 -17.40
C PRO A 305 -4.78 9.48 -18.02
N GLU A 306 -5.29 9.21 -19.23
CA GLU A 306 -6.18 10.11 -19.96
C GLU A 306 -7.65 9.99 -19.53
N LYS A 307 -8.00 8.96 -18.74
CA LYS A 307 -9.38 8.72 -18.33
C LYS A 307 -9.53 8.72 -16.81
N THR A 308 -10.23 9.71 -16.29
CA THR A 308 -10.67 9.74 -14.89
C THR A 308 -11.53 8.51 -14.60
N LYS A 309 -11.16 7.77 -13.57
CA LYS A 309 -11.87 6.57 -13.10
C LYS A 309 -12.39 6.70 -11.68
N MET A 310 -11.89 7.69 -10.95
CA MET A 310 -12.27 7.93 -9.56
C MET A 310 -12.24 9.42 -9.29
N LEU A 311 -13.31 9.91 -8.65
CA LEU A 311 -13.33 11.23 -8.02
C LEU A 311 -13.17 11.02 -6.52
N CYS A 312 -12.21 11.70 -5.91
CA CYS A 312 -12.01 11.70 -4.48
C CYS A 312 -12.32 13.08 -3.93
N LEU A 313 -13.40 13.22 -3.19
CA LEU A 313 -13.71 14.45 -2.49
C LEU A 313 -12.87 14.54 -1.22
N LEU A 314 -12.53 15.75 -0.82
CA LEU A 314 -12.01 16.02 0.53
C LEU A 314 -13.06 15.62 1.59
N PRO A 315 -12.71 15.58 2.88
CA PRO A 315 -13.68 15.24 3.92
C PRO A 315 -14.84 16.25 3.97
N PHE A 316 -16.07 15.76 3.83
CA PHE A 316 -17.30 16.56 3.89
C PHE A 316 -18.37 15.86 4.74
N SER A 317 -19.29 16.62 5.34
CA SER A 317 -20.44 16.07 6.04
C SER A 317 -21.46 15.52 5.03
N LYS A 318 -22.36 14.66 5.51
CA LYS A 318 -23.43 14.11 4.67
C LYS A 318 -24.29 15.21 4.03
N GLU A 319 -24.53 16.30 4.74
CA GLU A 319 -25.31 17.43 4.25
C GLU A 319 -24.60 18.20 3.13
N GLU A 320 -23.29 18.45 3.29
CA GLU A 320 -22.45 19.14 2.29
C GLU A 320 -22.40 18.38 0.97
N VAL A 321 -22.18 17.06 1.04
CA VAL A 321 -22.16 16.24 -0.17
C VAL A 321 -23.58 16.11 -0.76
N GLY A 322 -24.61 16.05 0.09
CA GLY A 322 -26.02 16.14 -0.27
C GLY A 322 -26.40 15.29 -1.49
N ASN A 323 -27.16 15.90 -2.41
CA ASN A 323 -27.69 15.25 -3.62
C ASN A 323 -26.62 14.73 -4.60
N VAL A 324 -25.34 15.10 -4.47
CA VAL A 324 -24.30 14.61 -5.39
C VAL A 324 -24.11 13.10 -5.28
N THR A 325 -24.38 12.56 -4.10
CA THR A 325 -24.34 11.13 -3.83
C THR A 325 -25.69 10.45 -3.92
N GLU A 326 -26.75 11.21 -4.18
CA GLU A 326 -28.11 10.69 -4.30
C GLU A 326 -28.23 9.78 -5.52
N GLY A 327 -28.78 8.59 -5.31
CA GLY A 327 -28.90 7.57 -6.36
C GLY A 327 -27.61 6.81 -6.67
N LEU A 328 -26.45 7.20 -6.10
CA LEU A 328 -25.24 6.39 -6.17
C LEU A 328 -25.35 5.18 -5.24
N ARG A 329 -24.74 4.07 -5.65
CA ARG A 329 -24.75 2.83 -4.86
C ARG A 329 -23.40 2.62 -4.21
N THR A 330 -23.38 2.07 -3.00
CA THR A 330 -22.14 1.61 -2.38
C THR A 330 -21.43 0.61 -3.28
N LEU A 331 -20.12 0.80 -3.44
CA LEU A 331 -19.25 -0.03 -4.30
C LEU A 331 -19.03 -1.45 -3.76
#